data_AF-A0A5R9KEP2-F1
#
_entry.id   AF-A0A5R9KEP2-F1
#
_cell.length_a   1.000
_cell.length_b   1.000
_cell.length_c   1.000
_cell.angle_alpha   90.00
_cell.angle_beta   90.00
_cell.angle_gamma   90.00
#
_symmetry.space_group_name_H-M   'P 1'
#
loop_
_entity.id
_entity.type
_entity.pdbx_description
1 polymer ?
#
loop_
_entity_poly.entity_id
_entity_poly.type
_entity_poly.pdbx_seq_one_letter_code
_entity_poly.pdbx_strand_id
1 'polypeptide(L)'
;MLAELLDIKNDRRMSVYLYRIGFGMWLMYLVLGAPALHTYHHYRQDCGLLSFVLMIFGFSASMVYNYFHHHDQYEMKKKWLFISYAALAVIIYFLEFRGKENFIDLNWVLSLF
;
A
#
# COMPACT_ATOMS: atom_id res chain seq x y z
N MET A 1 28.37 6.84 -3.39
CA MET A 1 28.04 6.28 -2.06
C MET A 1 26.53 6.17 -1.82
N LEU A 2 25.70 7.21 -2.01
CA LEU A 2 24.22 7.06 -1.92
C LEU A 2 23.59 6.32 -3.13
N ALA A 3 24.22 6.40 -4.31
CA ALA A 3 23.72 5.76 -5.53
C ALA A 3 23.76 4.23 -5.50
N GLU A 4 24.70 3.62 -4.77
CA GLU A 4 24.76 2.15 -4.59
C GLU A 4 23.75 1.65 -3.53
N LEU A 5 23.45 2.47 -2.52
CA LEU A 5 22.47 2.17 -1.47
C LEU A 5 21.00 2.23 -1.95
N LEU A 6 20.76 2.98 -3.04
CA LEU A 6 19.47 3.08 -3.72
C LEU A 6 19.45 2.27 -5.03
N ASP A 7 20.41 1.38 -5.26
CA ASP A 7 20.40 0.48 -6.40
C ASP A 7 19.39 -0.66 -6.17
N ILE A 8 18.11 -0.29 -6.16
CA ILE A 8 16.93 -1.16 -6.13
C ILE A 8 16.99 -2.22 -7.24
N LYS A 9 17.79 -1.95 -8.28
CA LYS A 9 18.03 -2.84 -9.40
C LYS A 9 18.85 -4.07 -9.03
N ASN A 10 19.76 -3.95 -8.06
CA ASN A 10 20.75 -4.96 -7.72
C ASN A 10 20.56 -5.54 -6.29
N ASP A 11 19.97 -4.79 -5.35
CA ASP A 11 19.78 -5.28 -3.97
C ASP A 11 18.31 -5.42 -3.55
N ARG A 12 17.86 -6.67 -3.43
CA ARG A 12 16.52 -7.07 -2.95
C ARG A 12 16.27 -6.65 -1.49
N ARG A 13 17.31 -6.42 -0.69
CA ARG A 13 17.19 -6.18 0.75
C ARG A 13 16.38 -4.93 1.08
N MET A 14 16.48 -3.88 0.26
CA MET A 14 15.73 -2.64 0.48
C MET A 14 14.21 -2.90 0.49
N SER A 15 13.69 -3.64 -0.48
CA SER A 15 12.26 -4.01 -0.54
C SER A 15 11.80 -4.77 0.70
N VAL A 16 12.66 -5.65 1.23
CA VAL A 16 12.39 -6.44 2.43
C VAL A 16 12.37 -5.57 3.67
N TYR A 17 13.29 -4.61 3.80
CA TYR A 17 13.31 -3.69 4.93
C TYR A 17 12.09 -2.76 4.93
N LEU A 18 11.70 -2.20 3.77
CA LEU A 18 10.47 -1.40 3.68
C LEU A 18 9.22 -2.22 4.05
N TYR A 19 9.13 -3.46 3.57
CA TYR A 19 8.03 -4.34 3.93
C TYR A 19 8.01 -4.66 5.43
N ARG A 20 9.17 -4.91 6.05
CA ARG A 20 9.29 -5.17 7.49
C ARG A 20 8.89 -3.96 8.34
N ILE A 21 9.28 -2.75 7.93
CA ILE A 21 8.88 -1.52 8.63
C ILE A 21 7.37 -1.27 8.46
N GLY A 22 6.83 -1.49 7.26
CA GLY A 22 5.39 -1.42 7.02
C GLY A 22 4.60 -2.41 7.87
N PHE A 23 5.09 -3.65 8.01
CA PHE A 23 4.50 -4.66 8.89
C PHE A 23 4.63 -4.28 10.38
N GLY A 24 5.75 -3.69 10.80
CA GLY A 24 5.92 -3.16 12.15
C GLY A 24 4.89 -2.07 12.48
N MET A 25 4.67 -1.13 11.55
CA MET A 25 3.63 -0.09 11.67
C MET A 25 2.22 -0.70 11.71
N TRP A 26 1.99 -1.81 11.00
CA TRP A 26 0.71 -2.54 11.06
C TRP A 26 0.47 -3.17 12.44
N LEU A 27 1.50 -3.76 13.05
CA LEU A 27 1.40 -4.27 14.42
C LEU A 27 1.11 -3.15 15.41
N MET A 28 1.75 -1.98 15.26
CA MET A 28 1.45 -0.80 16.09
C MET A 28 0.01 -0.35 15.91
N TYR A 29 -0.54 -0.35 14.69
CA TYR A 29 -1.95 -0.09 14.43
C TYR A 29 -2.89 -1.04 15.21
N LEU A 30 -2.55 -2.33 15.30
CA LEU A 30 -3.33 -3.31 16.05
C LEU A 30 -3.23 -3.08 17.56
N VAL A 31 -2.02 -2.86 18.08
CA VAL A 31 -1.77 -2.62 19.52
C VAL A 31 -2.45 -1.33 20.00
N LEU A 32 -2.43 -0.26 19.19
CA LEU A 32 -3.13 1.00 19.47
C LEU A 32 -4.67 0.85 19.42
N GLY A 33 -5.18 -0.29 18.93
CA GLY A 33 -6.59 -0.64 19.01
C GLY A 33 -7.01 -1.28 20.34
N ALA A 34 -6.06 -1.67 21.19
CA ALA A 34 -6.37 -2.28 22.48
C ALA A 34 -6.96 -1.24 23.47
N PRO A 35 -7.95 -1.61 24.28
CA PRO A 35 -8.62 -0.69 25.22
C PRO A 35 -7.66 -0.10 26.26
N ALA A 36 -6.56 -0.79 26.57
CA ALA A 36 -5.51 -0.32 27.47
C ALA A 36 -4.73 0.90 26.93
N LEU A 37 -4.73 1.14 25.61
CA LEU A 37 -4.00 2.24 24.95
C LEU A 37 -4.94 3.35 24.44
N HIS A 38 -6.13 3.50 25.03
CA HIS A 38 -7.12 4.49 24.60
C HIS A 38 -6.54 5.92 24.45
N THR A 39 -5.60 6.32 25.31
CA THR A 39 -4.92 7.63 25.25
C THR A 39 -4.17 7.89 23.94
N TYR A 40 -3.71 6.83 23.26
CA TYR A 40 -2.94 6.91 22.01
C TYR A 40 -3.75 6.56 20.77
N HIS A 41 -5.07 6.36 20.92
CA HIS A 41 -5.95 5.97 19.82
C HIS A 41 -5.93 6.95 18.64
N HIS A 42 -5.64 8.23 18.90
CA HIS A 42 -5.46 9.24 17.87
C HIS A 42 -4.40 8.89 16.82
N TYR A 43 -3.26 8.32 17.23
CA TYR A 43 -2.17 7.92 16.32
C TYR A 43 -2.47 6.64 15.53
N ARG A 44 -3.55 5.93 15.87
CA ARG A 44 -3.88 4.65 15.26
C ARG A 44 -4.10 4.80 13.75
N GLN A 45 -4.89 5.79 13.33
CA GLN A 45 -5.19 5.99 11.90
C GLN A 45 -3.92 6.33 11.11
N ASP A 46 -3.06 7.19 11.66
CA ASP A 46 -1.79 7.56 11.02
C ASP A 46 -0.83 6.36 10.89
N CYS A 47 -0.73 5.52 11.93
CA CYS A 47 0.05 4.27 11.85
C CYS A 47 -0.49 3.30 10.79
N GLY A 48 -1.82 3.20 10.67
CA GLY A 48 -2.45 2.39 9.62
C GLY A 48 -2.14 2.91 8.22
N LEU A 49 -2.23 4.23 8.02
CA LEU A 49 -1.91 4.89 6.76
C LEU A 49 -0.44 4.70 6.39
N LEU A 50 0.48 4.97 7.33
CA LEU A 50 1.92 4.81 7.12
C LEU A 50 2.30 3.36 6.82
N SER A 51 1.70 2.40 7.53
CA SER A 51 1.88 0.97 7.24
C SER A 51 1.50 0.64 5.80
N PHE A 52 0.32 1.10 5.38
CA PHE A 52 -0.20 0.84 4.05
C PHE A 52 0.72 1.42 2.95
N VAL A 53 1.12 2.68 3.11
CA VAL A 53 2.05 3.36 2.20
C VAL A 53 3.38 2.60 2.13
N LEU A 54 3.99 2.26 3.26
CA LEU A 54 5.28 1.56 3.31
C LEU A 54 5.21 0.17 2.67
N MET A 55 4.11 -0.56 2.84
CA MET A 55 3.92 -1.86 2.19
C MET A 55 3.80 -1.73 0.67
N ILE A 56 3.08 -0.72 0.17
CA ILE A 56 3.02 -0.42 -1.28
C ILE A 56 4.41 -0.09 -1.83
N PHE A 57 5.17 0.77 -1.13
CA PHE A 57 6.52 1.13 -1.54
C PHE A 57 7.47 -0.09 -1.51
N GLY A 58 7.41 -0.91 -0.47
CA GLY A 58 8.19 -2.15 -0.38
C GLY A 58 7.86 -3.13 -1.50
N PHE A 59 6.58 -3.29 -1.83
CA PHE A 59 6.16 -4.13 -2.95
C PHE A 59 6.62 -3.57 -4.30
N SER A 60 6.47 -2.26 -4.51
CA SER A 60 6.90 -1.57 -5.74
C SER A 60 8.41 -1.69 -5.96
N ALA A 61 9.21 -1.50 -4.91
CA ALA A 61 10.65 -1.71 -4.96
C ALA A 61 11.01 -3.17 -5.29
N SER A 62 10.28 -4.15 -4.75
CA SER A 62 10.47 -5.57 -5.11
C SER A 62 10.17 -5.83 -6.58
N MET A 63 9.16 -5.15 -7.15
CA MET A 63 8.80 -5.29 -8.57
C MET A 63 9.88 -4.77 -9.50
N VAL A 64 10.51 -3.65 -9.18
CA VAL A 64 11.65 -3.11 -9.96
C VAL A 64 12.82 -4.10 -9.96
N TYR A 65 13.15 -4.70 -8.82
CA TYR A 65 14.19 -5.73 -8.75
C TYR A 65 13.85 -6.95 -9.64
N ASN A 66 12.62 -7.48 -9.52
CA ASN A 66 12.21 -8.65 -10.31
C ASN A 66 12.20 -8.36 -11.81
N TYR A 67 11.88 -7.13 -12.22
CA TYR A 67 11.88 -6.73 -13.64
C TYR A 67 13.24 -6.94 -14.30
N PHE A 68 14.34 -6.65 -13.59
CA PHE A 68 15.69 -6.68 -14.15
C PHE A 68 16.41 -8.02 -14.00
N HIS A 69 16.02 -8.87 -13.06
CA HIS A 69 16.73 -10.15 -12.82
C HIS A 69 15.88 -11.39 -13.07
N HIS A 70 14.54 -11.30 -12.99
CA HIS A 70 13.64 -12.45 -13.11
C HIS A 70 12.32 -12.07 -13.79
N HIS A 71 12.37 -11.89 -15.11
CA HIS A 71 11.26 -11.37 -15.91
C HIS A 71 9.96 -12.20 -15.80
N ASP A 72 10.05 -13.53 -15.75
CA ASP A 72 8.88 -14.41 -15.59
C ASP A 72 8.17 -14.22 -14.23
N GLN A 73 8.95 -13.95 -13.17
CA GLN A 73 8.38 -13.68 -11.85
C GLN A 73 7.76 -12.28 -11.78
N TYR A 74 8.27 -11.33 -12.58
CA TYR A 74 7.71 -9.99 -12.70
C TYR A 74 6.33 -10.02 -13.38
N GLU A 75 6.19 -10.74 -14.49
CA GLU A 75 4.92 -10.92 -15.21
C GLU A 75 3.80 -11.43 -14.29
N MET A 76 4.10 -12.47 -13.51
CA MET A 76 3.16 -13.05 -12.53
C MET A 76 2.80 -12.05 -11.43
N LYS A 77 3.81 -11.41 -10.81
CA LYS A 77 3.57 -10.46 -9.72
C LYS A 77 2.83 -9.20 -10.19
N LYS A 78 2.99 -8.80 -11.45
CA LYS A 78 2.26 -7.67 -12.06
C LYS A 78 0.76 -7.96 -12.15
N LYS A 79 0.39 -9.18 -12.57
CA LYS A 79 -1.02 -9.60 -12.60
C LYS A 79 -1.64 -9.58 -11.19
N TRP A 80 -0.92 -10.11 -10.20
CA TRP A 80 -1.36 -10.08 -8.80
C TRP A 80 -1.45 -8.66 -8.22
N LEU A 81 -0.51 -7.78 -8.57
CA LEU A 81 -0.56 -6.37 -8.19
C LEU A 81 -1.83 -5.70 -8.73
N PHE A 82 -2.13 -5.90 -10.01
CA PHE A 82 -3.33 -5.34 -10.63
C PHE A 82 -4.62 -5.84 -9.94
N ILE A 83 -4.69 -7.14 -9.64
CA ILE A 83 -5.82 -7.72 -8.90
C ILE A 83 -5.96 -7.08 -7.52
N SER A 84 -4.84 -6.91 -6.80
CA SER A 84 -4.86 -6.29 -5.47
C SER A 84 -5.33 -4.84 -5.49
N TYR A 85 -4.89 -4.03 -6.48
CA TYR A 85 -5.38 -2.66 -6.66
C TYR A 85 -6.86 -2.61 -7.05
N ALA A 86 -7.32 -3.50 -7.93
CA ALA A 86 -8.73 -3.59 -8.29
C ALA A 86 -9.59 -3.92 -7.06
N ALA A 87 -9.17 -4.91 -6.26
CA ALA A 87 -9.84 -5.24 -5.00
C ALA A 87 -9.85 -4.04 -4.03
N LEU A 88 -8.74 -3.31 -3.94
CA LEU A 88 -8.63 -2.16 -3.06
C LEU A 88 -9.52 -1.00 -3.50
N ALA A 89 -9.61 -0.74 -4.80
CA ALA A 89 -10.54 0.23 -5.37
C ALA A 89 -12.00 -0.13 -5.08
N VAL A 90 -12.35 -1.42 -5.17
CA VAL A 90 -13.68 -1.91 -4.79
C VAL A 90 -13.94 -1.70 -3.29
N ILE A 91 -12.97 -2.02 -2.42
CA ILE A 91 -13.11 -1.83 -0.97
C ILE A 91 -13.27 -0.34 -0.62
N ILE A 92 -12.45 0.54 -1.20
CA ILE A 92 -12.57 1.99 -1.00
C ILE A 92 -13.93 2.47 -1.51
N TYR A 93 -14.35 2.02 -2.69
CA TYR A 93 -15.66 2.37 -3.23
C TYR A 93 -16.77 1.97 -2.27
N PHE A 94 -16.78 0.74 -1.75
CA PHE A 94 -17.78 0.31 -0.79
C PHE A 94 -17.69 1.02 0.56
N LEU A 95 -16.51 1.37 1.05
CA LEU A 95 -16.36 2.07 2.35
C LEU A 95 -16.76 3.54 2.25
N GLU A 96 -16.36 4.24 1.19
CA GLU A 96 -16.59 5.67 1.02
C GLU A 96 -17.98 5.97 0.44
N PHE A 97 -18.45 5.19 -0.53
CA PHE A 97 -19.70 5.46 -1.24
C PHE A 97 -20.93 4.76 -0.64
N ARG A 98 -20.78 3.72 0.19
CA ARG A 98 -21.95 3.10 0.84
C ARG A 98 -22.48 3.89 2.04
N GLY A 99 -21.71 4.86 2.54
CA GLY A 99 -22.13 5.80 3.60
C GLY A 99 -22.73 7.11 3.09
N LYS A 100 -22.59 7.43 1.79
CA LYS A 100 -23.23 8.57 1.14
C LYS A 100 -24.32 8.05 0.22
N GLU A 101 -25.58 8.27 0.57
CA GLU A 101 -26.77 8.01 -0.26
C GLU A 101 -26.82 8.83 -1.57
N ASN A 102 -25.68 9.32 -2.07
CA ASN A 102 -25.60 9.99 -3.36
C ASN A 102 -24.80 9.11 -4.30
N PHE A 103 -25.58 8.38 -5.11
CA PHE A 103 -25.16 7.77 -6.35
C PHE A 103 -24.07 8.61 -7.04
N ILE A 104 -23.08 7.91 -7.59
CA ILE A 104 -22.06 8.43 -8.51
C ILE A 104 -22.69 9.53 -9.37
N ASP A 105 -22.33 10.79 -9.10
CA ASP A 105 -22.79 11.92 -9.89
C ASP A 105 -22.04 11.87 -11.22
N LEU A 106 -22.58 11.08 -12.16
CA LEU A 106 -22.08 10.88 -13.52
C LEU A 106 -21.92 12.20 -14.28
N ASN A 107 -22.53 13.30 -13.80
CA ASN A 107 -22.30 14.65 -14.32
C ASN A 107 -20.86 15.12 -14.14
N TRP A 108 -20.17 14.75 -13.05
CA TRP A 108 -18.79 15.19 -12.84
C TRP A 108 -17.83 14.58 -13.86
N VAL A 109 -18.05 13.31 -14.23
CA VAL A 109 -17.27 12.62 -15.27
C VAL A 109 -17.58 13.18 -16.66
N LEU A 110 -18.84 13.55 -16.94
CA LEU A 110 -19.24 14.18 -18.20
C LEU A 110 -18.78 15.63 -18.35
N SER A 111 -18.53 16.36 -17.26
CA SER A 111 -17.99 17.73 -17.33
C SER A 111 -16.49 17.81 -17.65
N LEU A 112 -15.79 16.68 -17.61
CA LEU A 112 -14.36 16.57 -17.88
C LEU A 112 -14.06 16.23 -19.35
N PHE A 113 -15.10 16.01 -20.17
CA PHE A 113 -15.05 15.81 -21.62
C PHE A 113 -15.83 16.91 -22.33
#